data_AF-A0A4Y4K036-F1
#
_entry.id   AF-A0A4Y4K036-F1
#
_cell.length_a   1.000
_cell.length_b   1.000
_cell.length_c   1.000
_cell.angle_alpha   90.00
_cell.angle_beta   90.00
_cell.angle_gamma   90.00
#
_symmetry.space_group_name_H-M   'P 1'
#
loop_
_entity.id
_entity.type
_entity.pdbx_description
1 polymer ?
#
loop_
_entity_poly.entity_id
_entity_poly.type
_entity_poly.pdbx_seq_one_letter_code
_entity_poly.pdbx_strand_id
1 'polypeptide(L)'
;MDARHEAALGMHQIEGYLYREANRREAHRKARDFAWELPGLTTDQRLVIEEAYAREQVENAREVTRRIAERIRQIEAQYEARHRRFTRETAVALAVVTMGLIGLCVAVILGTAAGSA
;
A
#
# COMPACT_ATOMS: atom_id res chain seq x y z
N MET A 1 1.72 16.77 -16.62
CA MET A 1 1.07 15.59 -15.99
C MET A 1 0.78 14.61 -17.11
N ASP A 2 1.24 13.36 -17.01
CA ASP A 2 1.19 12.38 -18.11
C ASP A 2 -0.22 11.79 -18.23
N ALA A 3 -0.81 11.81 -19.43
CA ALA A 3 -2.13 11.27 -19.71
C ALA A 3 -2.24 9.77 -19.34
N ARG A 4 -1.13 9.02 -19.40
CA ARG A 4 -1.10 7.62 -18.94
C ARG A 4 -1.31 7.50 -17.44
N HIS A 5 -0.77 8.42 -16.66
CA HIS A 5 -0.90 8.43 -15.21
C HIS A 5 -2.35 8.73 -14.80
N GLU A 6 -2.98 9.69 -15.47
CA GLU A 6 -4.39 10.04 -15.24
C GLU A 6 -5.34 8.90 -15.64
N ALA A 7 -5.07 8.22 -16.77
CA ALA A 7 -5.82 7.04 -17.18
C ALA A 7 -5.70 5.89 -16.17
N ALA A 8 -4.50 5.64 -15.63
CA ALA A 8 -4.28 4.62 -14.60
C ALA A 8 -5.01 4.95 -13.30
N LEU A 9 -4.99 6.21 -12.87
CA LEU A 9 -5.75 6.71 -11.72
C LEU A 9 -7.26 6.53 -11.90
N GLY A 10 -7.79 6.85 -13.08
CA GLY A 10 -9.19 6.66 -13.41
C GLY A 10 -9.59 5.17 -13.37
N MET A 11 -8.75 4.30 -13.94
CA MET A 11 -9.00 2.85 -13.94
C MET A 11 -9.05 2.28 -12.52
N HIS A 12 -8.11 2.66 -11.65
CA HIS A 12 -8.12 2.22 -10.24
C HIS A 12 -9.35 2.67 -9.48
N GLN A 13 -9.87 3.88 -9.74
CA GLN A 13 -11.10 4.35 -9.12
C GLN A 13 -12.32 3.56 -9.58
N ILE A 14 -12.40 3.26 -10.87
CA ILE A 14 -13.49 2.46 -11.44
C ILE A 14 -13.43 1.04 -10.88
N GLU A 15 -12.26 0.42 -10.85
CA GLU A 15 -12.06 -0.91 -10.27
C GLU A 15 -12.49 -0.96 -8.80
N GLY A 16 -12.08 0.02 -7.99
CA GLY A 16 -12.49 0.12 -6.59
C GLY A 16 -14.00 0.30 -6.42
N TYR A 17 -14.62 1.11 -7.27
CA TYR A 17 -16.08 1.26 -7.28
C TYR A 17 -16.79 -0.05 -7.64
N LEU A 18 -16.36 -0.71 -8.72
CA LEU A 18 -16.95 -1.96 -9.18
C LEU A 18 -16.83 -3.07 -8.13
N TYR A 19 -15.66 -3.17 -7.48
CA TYR A 19 -15.44 -4.14 -6.41
C TYR A 19 -16.39 -3.89 -5.22
N ARG A 20 -16.54 -2.63 -4.79
CA ARG A 20 -17.45 -2.25 -3.71
C ARG A 20 -18.90 -2.54 -4.07
N GLU A 21 -19.30 -2.24 -5.31
CA GLU A 21 -20.65 -2.46 -5.79
C GLU A 21 -20.99 -3.95 -5.91
N ALA A 22 -20.05 -4.77 -6.37
CA ALA A 22 -20.19 -6.22 -6.42
C ALA A 22 -20.39 -6.81 -5.02
N ASN A 23 -19.54 -6.43 -4.06
CA ASN A 23 -19.66 -6.87 -2.67
C ASN A 23 -21.00 -6.44 -2.04
N ARG A 24 -21.46 -5.22 -2.31
CA ARG A 24 -22.77 -4.73 -1.84
C ARG A 24 -23.91 -5.61 -2.37
N ARG A 25 -23.91 -5.91 -3.68
CA ARG A 25 -24.94 -6.76 -4.30
C ARG A 25 -24.91 -8.19 -3.77
N GLU A 26 -23.72 -8.73 -3.53
CA GLU A 26 -23.56 -10.05 -2.94
C GLU A 26 -24.07 -10.11 -1.50
N ALA A 27 -23.75 -9.11 -0.68
CA ALA A 27 -24.26 -9.00 0.69
C ALA A 27 -25.79 -8.95 0.71
N HIS A 28 -26.42 -8.16 -0.16
CA HIS A 28 -27.89 -8.13 -0.27
C HIS A 28 -28.49 -9.46 -0.71
N ARG A 29 -27.87 -10.18 -1.67
CA ARG A 29 -28.34 -11.54 -2.03
C ARG A 29 -28.29 -12.47 -0.84
N LYS A 30 -27.14 -12.54 -0.14
CA LYS A 30 -26.98 -13.40 1.04
C LYS A 30 -27.99 -13.07 2.14
N ALA A 31 -28.26 -11.77 2.36
CA ALA A 31 -29.25 -11.32 3.32
C ALA A 31 -30.66 -11.83 2.98
N ARG A 32 -31.07 -11.68 1.72
CA ARG A 32 -32.37 -12.13 1.23
C ARG A 32 -32.51 -13.64 1.29
N ASP A 33 -31.50 -14.37 0.85
CA ASP A 33 -31.52 -15.84 0.84
C ASP A 33 -31.63 -16.36 2.29
N PHE A 34 -30.89 -15.77 3.24
CA PHE A 34 -31.01 -16.06 4.68
C PHE A 34 -32.40 -15.72 5.25
N ALA A 35 -32.97 -14.55 4.91
CA ALA A 35 -34.30 -14.17 5.38
C ALA A 35 -35.40 -15.10 4.84
N TRP A 36 -35.21 -15.65 3.63
CA TRP A 36 -36.15 -16.58 3.03
C TRP A 36 -36.21 -17.93 3.75
N GLU A 37 -35.08 -18.38 4.29
CA GLU A 37 -34.92 -19.64 5.04
C GLU A 37 -35.56 -19.60 6.44
N LEU A 38 -35.91 -18.42 6.96
CA LEU A 38 -36.54 -18.25 8.26
C LEU A 38 -38.07 -18.37 8.16
N PRO A 39 -38.70 -19.47 8.62
CA PRO A 39 -40.14 -19.63 8.60
C PRO A 39 -40.81 -18.77 9.70
N GLY A 40 -42.01 -18.27 9.44
CA GLY A 40 -42.82 -17.55 10.42
C GLY A 40 -42.55 -16.04 10.53
N LEU A 41 -41.63 -15.49 9.74
CA LEU A 41 -41.44 -14.04 9.63
C LEU A 41 -42.44 -13.43 8.65
N THR A 42 -43.05 -12.32 9.07
CA THR A 42 -43.78 -11.44 8.16
C THR A 42 -42.82 -10.73 7.20
N THR A 43 -43.34 -10.25 6.07
CA THR A 43 -42.56 -9.51 5.06
C THR A 43 -41.79 -8.32 5.67
N ASP A 44 -42.42 -7.60 6.59
CA ASP A 44 -41.81 -6.44 7.25
C ASP A 44 -40.64 -6.84 8.16
N GLN A 45 -40.78 -7.95 8.88
CA GLN A 45 -39.69 -8.47 9.72
C GLN A 45 -38.51 -8.97 8.87
N ARG A 46 -38.77 -9.56 7.70
CA ARG A 46 -37.71 -9.97 6.76
C ARG A 46 -36.95 -8.76 6.24
N LEU A 47 -37.65 -7.69 5.82
CA LEU A 47 -37.01 -6.48 5.33
C LEU A 47 -36.08 -5.84 6.37
N VAL A 48 -36.51 -5.79 7.64
CA VAL A 48 -35.70 -5.24 8.74
C VAL A 48 -34.41 -6.05 8.95
N ILE A 49 -34.49 -7.38 8.89
CA ILE A 49 -33.32 -8.26 9.01
C ILE A 49 -32.39 -8.12 7.80
N GLU A 50 -32.95 -8.06 6.59
CA GLU A 50 -32.18 -7.86 5.36
C GLU A 50 -31.37 -6.55 5.39
N GLU A 51 -31.99 -5.45 5.83
CA GLU A 51 -31.31 -4.17 5.99
C GLU A 51 -30.24 -4.19 7.08
N ALA A 52 -30.55 -4.79 8.23
CA ALA A 52 -29.61 -4.89 9.35
C ALA A 52 -28.36 -5.69 8.95
N TYR A 53 -28.55 -6.84 8.30
CA TYR A 53 -27.47 -7.69 7.82
C TYR A 53 -26.66 -7.03 6.70
N ALA A 54 -27.32 -6.34 5.77
CA ALA A 54 -26.63 -5.59 4.72
C ALA A 54 -25.76 -4.46 5.29
N ARG A 55 -26.24 -3.73 6.31
CA ARG A 55 -25.46 -2.70 7.01
C ARG A 55 -24.25 -3.30 7.72
N GLU A 56 -24.43 -4.41 8.44
CA GLU A 56 -23.34 -5.10 9.14
C GLU A 56 -22.26 -5.58 8.16
N GLN A 57 -22.66 -6.17 7.03
CA GLN A 57 -21.71 -6.63 6.02
C GLN A 57 -20.92 -5.49 5.37
N VAL A 58 -21.55 -4.35 5.14
CA VAL A 58 -20.85 -3.15 4.64
C VAL A 58 -19.81 -2.67 5.66
N GLU A 59 -20.13 -2.69 6.95
CA GLU A 59 -19.20 -2.26 7.98
C GLU A 59 -18.03 -3.25 8.15
N ASN A 60 -18.31 -4.56 8.19
CA ASN A 60 -17.27 -5.59 8.20
C ASN A 60 -16.32 -5.46 7.00
N ALA A 61 -16.85 -5.24 5.79
CA ALA A 61 -16.02 -5.04 4.60
C ALA A 61 -15.12 -3.80 4.69
N ARG A 62 -15.61 -2.72 5.31
CA ARG A 62 -14.83 -1.50 5.57
C ARG A 62 -13.72 -1.76 6.58
N GLU A 63 -14.02 -2.41 7.70
CA GLU A 63 -13.02 -2.72 8.73
C GLU A 63 -11.91 -3.61 8.19
N VAL A 64 -12.26 -4.66 7.45
CA VAL A 64 -11.28 -5.58 6.84
C VAL A 64 -10.38 -4.82 5.86
N THR A 65 -10.97 -3.99 4.99
CA THR A 65 -10.21 -3.19 4.02
C THR A 65 -9.28 -2.21 4.73
N ARG A 66 -9.76 -1.55 5.79
CA ARG A 66 -8.95 -0.64 6.61
C ARG A 66 -7.78 -1.36 7.26
N ARG A 67 -8.02 -2.53 7.85
CA ARG A 67 -6.99 -3.35 8.51
C ARG A 67 -5.93 -3.82 7.51
N ILE A 68 -6.33 -4.24 6.31
CA ILE A 68 -5.40 -4.59 5.22
C ILE A 68 -4.57 -3.38 4.83
N ALA A 69 -5.18 -2.22 4.63
CA ALA A 69 -4.46 -0.99 4.27
C ALA A 69 -3.46 -0.55 5.36
N GLU A 70 -3.85 -0.65 6.64
CA GLU A 70 -2.96 -0.39 7.77
C GLU A 70 -1.78 -1.37 7.78
N ARG A 71 -2.03 -2.66 7.51
CA ARG A 71 -0.98 -3.68 7.46
C ARG A 71 -0.01 -3.46 6.30
N ILE A 72 -0.51 -3.10 5.12
CA ILE A 72 0.33 -2.77 3.95
C ILE A 72 1.24 -1.58 4.29
N ARG A 73 0.68 -0.49 4.84
CA ARG A 73 1.48 0.67 5.26
C ARG A 73 2.53 0.32 6.30
N GLN A 74 2.20 -0.55 7.26
CA GLN A 74 3.16 -1.01 8.26
C GLN A 74 4.32 -1.77 7.61
N ILE A 75 4.02 -2.64 6.63
CA ILE A 75 5.02 -3.39 5.88
C ILE A 75 5.88 -2.43 5.05
N GLU A 76 5.28 -1.53 4.28
CA GLU A 76 6.00 -0.51 3.50
C GLU A 76 6.94 0.31 4.38
N ALA A 77 6.48 0.78 5.55
CA ALA A 77 7.33 1.53 6.48
C ALA A 77 8.52 0.70 7.00
N GLN A 78 8.34 -0.61 7.23
CA GLN A 78 9.43 -1.51 7.62
C GLN A 78 10.44 -1.71 6.49
N TYR A 79 9.98 -1.84 5.25
CA TYR A 79 10.84 -1.97 4.07
C TYR A 79 11.57 -0.66 3.74
N GLU A 80 10.89 0.49 3.82
CA GLU A 80 11.51 1.81 3.61
C GLU A 80 12.58 2.10 4.66
N ALA A 81 12.33 1.80 5.93
CA ALA A 81 13.31 1.95 6.99
C ALA A 81 14.55 1.08 6.75
N ARG A 82 14.36 -0.15 6.26
CA ARG A 82 15.45 -1.06 5.88
C ARG A 82 16.25 -0.51 4.71
N HIS A 83 15.60 -0.05 3.64
CA HIS A 83 16.26 0.49 2.45
C HIS A 83 16.97 1.82 2.67
N ARG A 84 16.38 2.75 3.43
CA ARG A 84 17.01 4.04 3.76
C ARG A 84 18.29 3.87 4.58
N ARG A 85 18.36 2.83 5.41
CA ARG A 85 19.56 2.51 6.17
C ARG A 85 20.68 2.00 5.26
N PHE A 86 20.40 1.02 4.40
CA PHE A 86 21.41 0.50 3.47
C PHE A 86 21.91 1.55 2.49
N THR A 87 21.02 2.35 1.90
CA THR A 87 21.40 3.42 0.96
C THR A 87 22.25 4.50 1.62
N ARG A 88 21.98 4.85 2.88
CA ARG A 88 22.80 5.80 3.63
C ARG A 88 24.16 5.21 3.99
N GLU A 89 24.22 3.96 4.43
CA GLU A 89 25.47 3.27 4.75
C GLU A 89 26.35 3.10 3.51
N THR A 90 25.78 2.73 2.36
CA THR A 90 26.52 2.63 1.09
C THR A 90 26.96 3.98 0.55
N ALA A 91 26.15 5.03 0.67
CA ALA A 91 26.54 6.38 0.28
C ALA A 91 27.71 6.91 1.12
N VAL A 92 27.70 6.66 2.44
CA VAL A 92 28.82 7.03 3.32
C VAL A 92 30.08 6.22 2.97
N ALA A 93 29.95 4.91 2.77
CA ALA A 93 31.08 4.07 2.39
C ALA A 93 31.69 4.52 1.05
N LEU A 94 30.85 4.83 0.05
CA LEU A 94 31.31 5.35 -1.24
C LEU A 94 32.03 6.69 -1.06
N ALA A 95 31.48 7.62 -0.28
CA ALA A 95 32.09 8.91 -0.02
C ALA A 95 33.48 8.78 0.66
N VAL A 96 33.62 7.86 1.63
CA VAL A 96 34.91 7.58 2.29
C VAL A 96 35.92 7.02 1.29
N VAL A 97 35.53 6.07 0.44
CA VAL A 97 36.41 5.51 -0.60
C VAL A 97 36.83 6.59 -1.60
N THR A 98 35.90 7.42 -2.06
CA THR A 98 36.20 8.52 -3.00
C THR A 98 37.17 9.51 -2.38
N MET A 99 36.96 9.92 -1.11
CA MET A 99 37.87 10.80 -0.39
C MET A 99 39.25 10.18 -0.19
N GLY A 100 39.32 8.89 0.11
CA GLY A 100 40.58 8.14 0.23
C GLY A 100 41.35 8.09 -1.08
N LEU A 101 40.66 7.83 -2.19
CA LEU A 101 41.25 7.84 -3.53
C LEU A 101 41.76 9.24 -3.93
N ILE A 102 40.99 10.28 -3.65
CA ILE A 102 41.42 11.67 -3.89
C ILE A 102 42.67 11.97 -3.06
N GLY A 103 42.67 11.61 -1.77
CA GLY A 103 43.83 11.80 -0.90
C GLY A 103 45.07 11.06 -1.38
N LEU A 104 44.91 9.81 -1.85
CA LEU A 104 45.98 9.03 -2.43
C LEU A 104 46.54 9.68 -3.70
N CYS A 105 45.66 10.12 -4.61
CA CYS A 105 46.07 10.82 -5.83
C CYS A 105 46.86 12.10 -5.50
N VAL A 106 46.38 12.90 -4.54
CA VAL A 106 47.07 14.12 -4.09
C VAL A 106 48.44 13.79 -3.50
N ALA A 107 48.54 12.76 -2.65
CA ALA A 107 49.79 12.32 -2.06
C ALA A 107 50.80 11.83 -3.12
N VAL A 108 50.32 11.09 -4.13
CA VAL A 108 51.16 10.64 -5.25
C VAL A 108 51.67 11.83 -6.05
N ILE A 109 50.81 12.80 -6.39
CA ILE A 109 51.20 14.00 -7.14
C ILE A 109 52.21 14.85 -6.37
N LEU A 110 52.02 15.04 -5.06
CA LEU A 110 52.98 15.77 -4.22
C LEU A 110 54.30 14.99 -4.04
N GLY A 111 54.24 13.67 -3.93
CA GLY A 111 55.41 12.81 -3.82
C GLY A 111 56.25 12.79 -5.09
N THR A 112 55.63 12.78 -6.27
CA THR A 112 56.35 12.88 -7.56
C THR A 112 56.89 14.29 -7.80
N ALA A 113 56.20 15.34 -7.35
CA ALA A 113 56.69 16.71 -7.40
C ALA A 113 57.89 16.94 -6.45
N ALA A 114 57.89 16.30 -5.27
CA ALA A 114 59.00 16.39 -4.31
C ALA A 114 60.21 15.51 -4.69
N GLY A 115 60.00 14.41 -5.40
CA GLY A 115 61.08 13.52 -5.88
C GLY A 115 61.74 13.97 -7.20
N SER A 116 61.28 15.07 -7.80
CA SER A 116 61.82 15.64 -9.05
C SER A 116 62.58 16.96 -8.85
N ALA A 117 62.83 17.36 -7.60
CA ALA A 117 63.70 18.48 -7.20
C ALA A 117 65.01 17.97 -6.59
#